data_AF-A0A7S4USU2-F1
#
_entry.id   AF-A0A7S4USU2-F1
#
_cell.length_a   1.000
_cell.length_b   1.000
_cell.length_c   1.000
_cell.angle_alpha   90.00
_cell.angle_beta   90.00
_cell.angle_gamma   90.00
#
_symmetry.space_group_name_H-M   'P 1'
#
loop_
_entity.id
_entity.type
_entity.pdbx_description
1 polymer ?
#
loop_
_entity_poly.entity_id
_entity_poly.type
_entity_poly.pdbx_seq_one_letter_code
_entity_poly.pdbx_strand_id
1 'polypeptide(L)'
;MPPYFQRFHPDCTDMQKSYTPMLPEKAWEAISPALFESFYSHSLGDLHCPEERYTTEIARLKREVDRLTQVQQGSGEAALAAMATMAAAAAAAGGSRHDVQQAVVFTKSQEQELERVKRNAEALTLDMSRQKQHCETVRTQFELRQNDFLSPLSKDNVALFTTQTFLTYCVYPRCLLSPEDAMYCAHFVILLHSIETPGFQTMQYLDGLVDVVVGALYCITEDEAGNIGVMLAEMWKLISKWRYDEKVFTKEVVGKPGSYLTKENDKDDKNESEVESEAVSYANFTKLYNRWHASIGEAAIGCLKSSEYMHTRAALIVLNRIVRVYPTRPILGDKISDVLGPLQGEDNPRPDLRAMAQAYGSQLTKARNDGVWTELDAKATEARKSKEKAVMEERRKKAEERLEEMKRETDEITNQIGESRSRNPRYQNMRAGDPRGGHYPERVSHRARVSCVIIIYYEGGVLSFHVCV
;
A
#
# COMPACT_ATOMS: atom_id res chain seq x y z
N MET A 1 8.77 -11.93 41.28
CA MET A 1 9.51 -11.85 40.01
C MET A 1 10.96 -11.51 40.35
N PRO A 2 11.97 -12.27 39.88
CA PRO A 2 13.37 -11.95 40.15
C PRO A 2 13.73 -10.52 39.65
N PRO A 3 14.69 -9.82 40.26
CA PRO A 3 15.04 -8.44 39.90
C PRO A 3 15.36 -8.25 38.41
N TYR A 4 16.03 -9.23 37.80
CA TYR A 4 16.39 -9.25 36.38
C TYR A 4 15.22 -9.60 35.44
N PHE A 5 14.06 -9.97 35.98
CA PHE A 5 12.83 -10.17 35.23
C PHE A 5 11.80 -9.08 35.51
N GLN A 6 12.09 -8.11 36.38
CA GLN A 6 11.21 -6.95 36.54
C GLN A 6 11.16 -6.20 35.22
N ARG A 7 9.96 -5.81 34.79
CA ARG A 7 9.82 -4.93 33.62
C ARG A 7 10.66 -3.69 33.88
N PHE A 8 11.48 -3.34 32.88
CA PHE A 8 12.29 -2.13 32.87
C PHE A 8 11.41 -0.93 33.27
N HIS A 9 11.80 -0.24 34.35
CA HIS A 9 11.11 0.99 34.73
C HIS A 9 11.72 2.13 33.92
N PRO A 10 10.93 2.87 33.11
CA PRO A 10 11.43 3.94 32.25
C PRO A 10 12.31 4.93 33.03
N ASP A 11 11.87 5.33 34.22
CA ASP A 11 12.54 6.35 35.03
C ASP A 11 13.67 5.80 35.93
N CYS A 12 14.41 4.78 35.48
CA CYS A 12 15.52 4.23 36.24
C CYS A 12 16.72 5.19 36.22
N THR A 13 17.12 5.71 37.38
CA THR A 13 18.21 6.69 37.49
C THR A 13 19.55 6.22 36.92
N ASP A 14 19.80 4.91 36.90
CA ASP A 14 21.02 4.34 36.30
C ASP A 14 21.01 4.42 34.76
N MET A 15 19.84 4.31 34.15
CA MET A 15 19.68 4.49 32.70
C MET A 15 19.82 5.95 32.31
N GLN A 16 19.25 6.87 33.09
CA GLN A 16 19.41 8.31 32.89
C GLN A 16 20.89 8.67 32.80
N LYS A 17 21.70 8.24 33.79
CA LYS A 17 23.15 8.45 33.77
C LYS A 17 23.85 7.94 32.51
N SER A 18 23.34 6.87 31.89
CA SER A 18 23.97 6.27 30.70
C SER A 18 23.74 7.08 29.43
N TYR A 19 22.55 7.68 29.26
CA TYR A 19 22.19 8.40 28.04
C TYR A 19 22.32 9.93 28.18
N THR A 20 22.33 10.49 29.39
CA THR A 20 22.58 11.93 29.60
C THR A 20 23.81 12.46 28.84
N PRO A 21 24.99 11.78 28.82
CA PRO A 21 26.14 12.27 28.07
C PRO A 21 26.01 12.14 26.53
N MET A 22 24.96 11.48 26.01
CA MET A 22 24.77 11.28 24.57
C MET A 22 24.24 12.53 23.86
N LEU A 23 23.56 13.43 24.59
CA LEU A 23 23.06 14.71 24.05
C LEU A 23 23.75 15.90 24.71
N PRO A 24 23.94 17.02 23.99
CA PRO A 24 24.43 18.26 24.58
C PRO A 24 23.51 18.76 25.72
N GLU A 25 24.07 19.46 26.69
CA GLU A 25 23.31 20.03 27.83
C GLU A 25 22.12 20.88 27.36
N LYS A 26 22.32 21.71 26.33
CA LYS A 26 21.25 22.51 25.69
C LYS A 26 20.10 21.68 25.11
N ALA A 27 20.35 20.45 24.67
CA ALA A 27 19.29 19.58 24.17
C ALA A 27 18.40 19.07 25.32
N TRP A 28 18.98 18.82 26.50
CA TRP A 28 18.23 18.46 27.71
C TRP A 28 17.44 19.61 28.31
N GLU A 29 17.79 20.86 27.98
CA GLU A 29 16.96 22.03 28.27
C GLU A 29 15.68 22.07 27.40
N ALA A 30 15.59 21.28 26.33
CA ALA A 30 14.46 21.29 25.40
C ALA A 30 13.65 19.99 25.40
N ILE A 31 14.30 18.85 25.65
CA ILE A 31 13.68 17.51 25.64
C ILE A 31 13.67 16.97 27.07
N SER A 32 12.52 16.49 27.54
CA SER A 32 12.46 15.84 28.85
C SER A 32 13.05 14.42 28.79
N PRO A 33 13.73 13.97 29.87
CA PRO A 33 14.16 12.58 30.02
C PRO A 33 13.01 11.57 29.79
N ALA A 34 11.80 11.91 30.25
CA ALA A 34 10.62 11.07 30.09
C ALA A 34 10.22 10.88 28.62
N LEU A 35 10.29 11.93 27.79
CA LEU A 35 10.04 11.82 26.36
C LEU A 35 11.13 10.99 25.67
N PHE A 36 12.40 11.25 25.98
CA PHE A 36 13.54 10.54 25.40
C PHE A 36 13.47 9.03 25.70
N GLU A 37 13.25 8.66 26.95
CA GLU A 37 13.08 7.26 27.37
C GLU A 37 11.87 6.62 26.71
N SER A 38 10.73 7.30 26.69
CA SER A 38 9.51 6.76 26.08
C SER A 38 9.67 6.54 24.58
N PHE A 39 10.42 7.41 23.89
CA PHE A 39 10.76 7.23 22.49
C PHE A 39 11.67 6.01 22.28
N TYR A 40 12.79 5.89 23.00
CA TYR A 40 13.73 4.79 22.74
C TYR A 40 13.33 3.44 23.36
N SER A 41 12.36 3.40 24.28
CA SER A 41 11.89 2.15 24.91
C SER A 41 10.80 1.41 24.13
N HIS A 42 10.19 2.04 23.12
CA HIS A 42 9.09 1.45 22.35
C HIS A 42 9.51 1.13 20.90
N SER A 43 8.78 0.19 20.32
CA SER A 43 8.90 -0.32 18.95
C SER A 43 7.62 -0.03 18.15
N LEU A 44 7.65 -0.30 16.84
CA LEU A 44 6.49 -0.07 15.96
C LEU A 44 5.26 -0.88 16.42
N GLY A 45 5.48 -2.12 16.85
CA GLY A 45 4.42 -3.00 17.36
C GLY A 45 3.76 -2.49 18.64
N ASP A 46 4.35 -1.54 19.37
CA ASP A 46 3.70 -0.95 20.53
C ASP A 46 2.70 0.14 20.13
N LEU A 47 2.95 0.82 19.01
CA LEU A 47 2.20 2.02 18.60
C LEU A 47 1.16 1.75 17.52
N HIS A 48 1.38 0.74 16.68
CA HIS A 48 0.56 0.52 15.50
C HIS A 48 0.15 -0.95 15.34
N CYS A 49 -1.16 -1.18 15.15
CA CYS A 49 -1.70 -2.45 14.71
C CYS A 49 -2.05 -2.38 13.22
N PRO A 50 -1.43 -3.19 12.34
CA PRO A 50 -1.70 -3.18 10.91
C PRO A 50 -3.01 -3.92 10.55
N GLU A 51 -4.15 -3.36 10.97
CA GLU A 51 -5.46 -4.02 10.88
C GLU A 51 -5.85 -4.43 9.45
N GLU A 52 -5.54 -3.60 8.46
CA GLU A 52 -5.85 -3.88 7.05
C GLU A 52 -5.14 -5.15 6.55
N ARG A 53 -3.91 -5.39 7.01
CA ARG A 53 -3.11 -6.57 6.64
C ARG A 53 -3.67 -7.82 7.30
N TYR A 54 -4.01 -7.74 8.59
CA TYR A 54 -4.68 -8.84 9.29
C TYR A 54 -6.01 -9.19 8.63
N THR A 55 -6.87 -8.21 8.40
CA THR A 55 -8.21 -8.44 7.81
C THR A 55 -8.14 -9.05 6.41
N THR A 56 -7.22 -8.56 5.56
CA THR A 56 -6.99 -9.12 4.23
C THR A 56 -6.53 -10.58 4.29
N GLU A 57 -5.57 -10.89 5.16
CA GLU A 57 -5.00 -12.23 5.27
C GLU A 57 -5.97 -13.22 5.93
N ILE A 58 -6.68 -12.79 6.98
CA ILE A 58 -7.76 -13.58 7.58
C ILE A 58 -8.85 -13.89 6.55
N ALA A 59 -9.24 -12.90 5.72
CA ALA A 59 -10.22 -13.11 4.66
C ALA A 59 -9.71 -14.05 3.56
N ARG A 60 -8.40 -14.04 3.26
CA ARG A 60 -7.78 -15.00 2.32
C ARG A 60 -7.84 -16.42 2.87
N LEU A 61 -7.46 -16.62 4.13
CA LEU A 61 -7.48 -17.94 4.78
C LEU A 61 -8.91 -18.46 4.94
N LYS A 62 -9.87 -17.62 5.33
CA LYS A 62 -11.29 -18.02 5.42
C LYS A 62 -11.85 -18.49 4.08
N ARG A 63 -11.55 -17.78 2.97
CA ARG A 63 -11.93 -18.21 1.62
C ARG A 63 -11.34 -19.58 1.26
N GLU A 64 -10.11 -19.86 1.68
CA GLU A 64 -9.47 -21.16 1.47
C GLU A 64 -10.09 -22.27 2.34
N VAL A 65 -10.46 -21.96 3.59
CA VAL A 65 -11.24 -22.86 4.44
C VAL A 65 -12.58 -23.21 3.79
N ASP A 66 -13.30 -22.22 3.28
CA ASP A 66 -14.59 -22.43 2.62
C ASP A 66 -14.45 -23.31 1.38
N ARG A 67 -13.43 -23.04 0.55
CA ARG A 67 -13.11 -23.84 -0.64
C ARG A 67 -12.84 -25.31 -0.30
N LEU A 68 -11.96 -25.57 0.66
CA LEU A 68 -11.62 -26.94 1.09
C LEU A 68 -12.80 -27.65 1.77
N THR A 69 -13.63 -26.92 2.50
CA THR A 69 -14.86 -27.45 3.13
C THR A 69 -15.90 -27.84 2.08
N GLN A 70 -16.08 -27.03 1.03
CA GLN A 70 -16.95 -27.35 -0.12
C GLN A 70 -16.49 -28.62 -0.84
N VAL A 71 -15.17 -28.77 -1.06
CA VAL A 71 -14.60 -30.01 -1.62
C VAL A 71 -14.81 -31.19 -0.68
N GLN A 72 -14.68 -31.02 0.63
CA GLN A 72 -14.94 -32.11 1.59
C GLN A 72 -16.41 -32.56 1.57
N GLN A 73 -17.34 -31.61 1.45
CA GLN A 73 -18.79 -31.87 1.46
C GLN A 73 -19.35 -32.26 0.09
N GLY A 74 -18.57 -32.17 -0.98
CA GLY A 74 -19.06 -32.33 -2.36
C GLY A 74 -20.11 -31.29 -2.74
N SER A 75 -20.09 -30.12 -2.09
CA SER A 75 -21.08 -29.06 -2.27
C SER A 75 -20.46 -27.88 -3.00
N GLY A 76 -21.23 -27.26 -3.91
CA GLY A 76 -20.80 -26.10 -4.69
C GLY A 76 -20.30 -26.44 -6.10
N GLU A 77 -20.60 -25.54 -7.04
CA GLU A 77 -20.34 -25.71 -8.47
C GLU A 77 -18.85 -25.91 -8.79
N ALA A 78 -17.97 -25.15 -8.13
CA ALA A 78 -16.53 -25.25 -8.32
C ALA A 78 -15.93 -26.56 -7.78
N ALA A 79 -16.43 -27.05 -6.64
CA ALA A 79 -16.00 -28.32 -6.06
C ALA A 79 -16.45 -29.50 -6.93
N LEU A 80 -17.71 -29.47 -7.40
CA LEU A 80 -18.24 -30.46 -8.34
C LEU A 80 -17.49 -30.47 -9.67
N ALA A 81 -17.15 -29.29 -10.21
CA ALA A 81 -16.34 -29.19 -11.43
C ALA A 81 -14.93 -29.75 -11.25
N ALA A 82 -14.27 -29.46 -10.12
CA ALA A 82 -12.95 -30.01 -9.81
C ALA A 82 -12.99 -31.54 -9.64
N MET A 83 -13.98 -32.05 -8.92
CA MET A 83 -14.23 -33.49 -8.75
C MET A 83 -14.50 -34.20 -10.08
N ALA A 84 -15.35 -33.61 -10.94
CA ALA A 84 -15.66 -34.14 -12.26
C ALA A 84 -14.41 -34.16 -13.17
N THR A 85 -13.55 -33.15 -13.07
CA THR A 85 -12.29 -33.09 -13.81
C THR A 85 -11.32 -34.18 -13.34
N MET A 86 -11.20 -34.39 -12.03
CA MET A 86 -10.36 -35.46 -11.46
C MET A 86 -10.88 -36.86 -11.83
N ALA A 87 -12.20 -37.06 -11.80
CA ALA A 87 -12.83 -38.30 -12.25
C ALA A 87 -12.59 -38.57 -13.74
N ALA A 88 -12.73 -37.54 -14.59
CA ALA A 88 -12.50 -37.64 -16.03
C ALA A 88 -11.02 -37.94 -16.36
N ALA A 89 -10.08 -37.33 -15.62
CA ALA A 89 -8.65 -37.61 -15.78
C ALA A 89 -8.29 -39.06 -15.41
N ALA A 90 -8.83 -39.58 -14.31
CA ALA A 90 -8.63 -40.97 -13.90
C ALA A 90 -9.23 -41.97 -14.90
N ALA A 91 -10.40 -41.65 -15.46
CA ALA A 91 -11.04 -42.47 -16.50
C ALA A 91 -10.25 -42.44 -17.82
N ALA A 92 -9.72 -41.28 -18.21
CA ALA A 92 -8.89 -41.14 -19.41
C ALA A 92 -7.55 -41.87 -19.31
N ALA A 93 -7.02 -42.05 -18.09
CA ALA A 93 -5.82 -42.84 -17.82
C ALA A 93 -6.07 -44.37 -17.84
N GLY A 94 -7.30 -44.82 -18.13
CA GLY A 94 -7.66 -46.24 -18.15
C GLY A 94 -7.87 -46.86 -16.76
N GLY A 95 -8.05 -46.02 -15.72
CA GLY A 95 -8.32 -46.48 -14.36
C GLY A 95 -9.62 -47.26 -14.24
N SER A 96 -9.67 -48.22 -13.31
CA SER A 96 -10.89 -48.96 -13.00
C SER A 96 -11.95 -48.05 -12.36
N ARG A 97 -13.20 -48.51 -12.27
CA ARG A 97 -14.29 -47.77 -11.60
C ARG A 97 -13.94 -47.42 -10.14
N HIS A 98 -13.15 -48.25 -9.48
CA HIS A 98 -12.64 -48.02 -8.14
C HIS A 98 -11.61 -46.87 -8.10
N ASP A 99 -10.71 -46.82 -9.08
CA ASP A 99 -9.67 -45.78 -9.16
C ASP A 99 -10.27 -44.39 -9.45
N VAL A 100 -11.32 -44.34 -10.28
CA VAL A 100 -12.09 -43.12 -10.55
C VAL A 100 -12.81 -42.64 -9.28
N GLN A 101 -13.37 -43.54 -8.47
CA GLN A 101 -13.99 -43.19 -7.19
C GLN A 101 -12.95 -42.67 -6.21
N GLN A 102 -11.80 -43.33 -6.11
CA GLN A 102 -10.73 -42.96 -5.19
C GLN A 102 -10.08 -41.61 -5.54
N ALA A 103 -10.05 -41.22 -6.82
CA ALA A 103 -9.55 -39.93 -7.28
C ALA A 103 -10.43 -38.72 -6.85
N VAL A 104 -11.69 -38.96 -6.47
CA VAL A 104 -12.65 -37.92 -6.06
C VAL A 104 -12.76 -37.81 -4.53
N VAL A 105 -12.26 -38.82 -3.80
CA VAL A 105 -12.30 -38.84 -2.34
C VAL A 105 -11.41 -37.74 -1.77
N PHE A 106 -11.96 -37.02 -0.80
CA PHE A 106 -11.20 -36.03 -0.02
C PHE A 106 -10.01 -36.71 0.67
N THR A 107 -8.81 -36.29 0.29
CA THR A 107 -7.58 -36.95 0.74
C THR A 107 -7.22 -36.54 2.17
N LYS A 108 -6.53 -37.42 2.89
CA LYS A 108 -5.97 -37.11 4.23
C LYS A 108 -5.06 -35.87 4.22
N SER A 109 -4.37 -35.63 3.11
CA SER A 109 -3.55 -34.42 2.93
C SER A 109 -4.41 -33.15 2.88
N GLN A 110 -5.56 -33.17 2.22
CA GLN A 110 -6.49 -32.03 2.16
C GLN A 110 -7.17 -31.80 3.50
N GLU A 111 -7.42 -32.86 4.28
CA GLU A 111 -7.95 -32.76 5.64
C GLU A 111 -6.94 -32.08 6.59
N GLN A 112 -5.68 -32.50 6.53
CA GLN A 112 -4.60 -31.85 7.29
C GLN A 112 -4.41 -30.38 6.88
N GLU A 113 -4.52 -30.10 5.58
CA GLU A 113 -4.44 -28.72 5.07
C GLU A 113 -5.61 -27.87 5.56
N LEU A 114 -6.84 -28.39 5.50
CA LEU A 114 -8.03 -27.71 6.02
C LEU A 114 -7.87 -27.36 7.50
N GLU A 115 -7.44 -28.31 8.32
CA GLU A 115 -7.14 -28.11 9.73
C GLU A 115 -6.05 -27.06 9.96
N ARG A 116 -4.98 -27.09 9.17
CA ARG A 116 -3.88 -26.12 9.24
C ARG A 116 -4.36 -24.70 8.94
N VAL A 117 -5.10 -24.53 7.83
CA VAL A 117 -5.60 -23.21 7.40
C VAL A 117 -6.63 -22.67 8.39
N LYS A 118 -7.52 -23.53 8.93
CA LYS A 118 -8.46 -23.16 10.00
C LYS A 118 -7.74 -22.64 11.23
N ARG A 119 -6.76 -23.39 11.75
CA ARG A 119 -5.97 -22.98 12.92
C ARG A 119 -5.24 -21.67 12.68
N ASN A 120 -4.66 -21.47 11.49
CA ASN A 120 -3.98 -20.23 11.15
C ASN A 120 -4.94 -19.04 11.11
N ALA A 121 -6.15 -19.22 10.56
CA ALA A 121 -7.17 -18.17 10.52
C ALA A 121 -7.63 -17.77 11.94
N GLU A 122 -7.85 -18.75 12.82
CA GLU A 122 -8.21 -18.51 14.22
C GLU A 122 -7.05 -17.85 14.99
N ALA A 123 -5.82 -18.35 14.82
CA ALA A 123 -4.64 -17.79 15.47
C ALA A 123 -4.40 -16.33 15.06
N LEU A 124 -4.50 -16.00 13.77
CA LEU A 124 -4.36 -14.61 13.29
C LEU A 124 -5.50 -13.71 13.77
N THR A 125 -6.71 -14.23 13.88
CA THR A 125 -7.84 -13.46 14.43
C THR A 125 -7.61 -13.13 15.91
N LEU A 126 -7.13 -14.10 16.69
CA LEU A 126 -6.78 -13.90 18.10
C LEU A 126 -5.58 -12.96 18.26
N ASP A 127 -4.56 -13.11 17.43
CA ASP A 127 -3.36 -12.27 17.42
C ASP A 127 -3.70 -10.80 17.12
N MET A 128 -4.54 -10.54 16.11
CA MET A 128 -5.05 -9.20 15.82
C MET A 128 -5.75 -8.58 17.04
N SER A 129 -6.58 -9.36 17.75
CA SER A 129 -7.26 -8.87 18.96
C SER A 129 -6.28 -8.56 20.09
N ARG A 130 -5.26 -9.40 20.30
CA ARG A 130 -4.21 -9.17 21.31
C ARG A 130 -3.37 -7.95 20.98
N GLN A 131 -3.00 -7.80 19.71
CA GLN A 131 -2.21 -6.68 19.23
C GLN A 131 -2.96 -5.35 19.39
N LYS A 132 -4.26 -5.30 19.06
CA LYS A 132 -5.11 -4.13 19.30
C LYS A 132 -5.13 -3.74 20.78
N GLN A 133 -5.39 -4.72 21.66
CA GLN A 133 -5.42 -4.49 23.10
C GLN A 133 -4.07 -4.00 23.64
N HIS A 134 -2.96 -4.53 23.11
CA HIS A 134 -1.61 -4.08 23.45
C HIS A 134 -1.40 -2.60 23.05
N CYS A 135 -1.69 -2.24 21.79
CA CYS A 135 -1.57 -0.86 21.33
C CYS A 135 -2.47 0.10 22.13
N GLU A 136 -3.69 -0.31 22.49
CA GLU A 136 -4.59 0.49 23.34
C GLU A 136 -4.03 0.67 24.76
N THR A 137 -3.43 -0.38 25.33
CA THR A 137 -2.78 -0.33 26.65
C THR A 137 -1.61 0.64 26.63
N VAL A 138 -0.74 0.54 25.62
CA VAL A 138 0.40 1.45 25.44
C VAL A 138 -0.09 2.87 25.26
N ARG A 139 -1.07 3.11 24.38
CA ARG A 139 -1.69 4.44 24.19
C ARG A 139 -2.17 5.04 25.50
N THR A 140 -2.85 4.26 26.33
CA THR A 140 -3.33 4.71 27.65
C THR A 140 -2.17 5.13 28.57
N GLN A 141 -1.04 4.41 28.52
CA GLN A 141 0.16 4.78 29.28
C GLN A 141 0.75 6.12 28.80
N PHE A 142 0.75 6.37 27.50
CA PHE A 142 1.19 7.65 26.93
C PHE A 142 0.25 8.79 27.33
N GLU A 143 -1.06 8.59 27.29
CA GLU A 143 -2.06 9.59 27.72
C GLU A 143 -1.89 9.96 29.21
N LEU A 144 -1.54 9.00 30.07
CA LEU A 144 -1.27 9.26 31.49
C LEU A 144 0.00 10.10 31.73
N ARG A 145 1.01 9.96 30.86
CA ARG A 145 2.32 10.64 31.00
C ARG A 145 2.47 11.86 30.08
N GLN A 146 1.43 12.22 29.32
CA GLN A 146 1.52 13.25 28.27
C GLN A 146 1.99 14.63 28.78
N ASN A 147 1.68 14.96 30.03
CA ASN A 147 2.09 16.24 30.65
C ASN A 147 3.59 16.27 31.02
N ASP A 148 4.20 15.09 31.19
CA ASP A 148 5.60 14.94 31.63
C ASP A 148 6.58 14.94 30.44
N PHE A 149 6.08 14.69 29.23
CA PHE A 149 6.92 14.61 28.03
C PHE A 149 7.55 15.95 27.67
N LEU A 150 6.78 17.03 27.77
CA LEU A 150 7.23 18.36 27.34
C LEU A 150 6.92 19.43 28.39
N SER A 151 6.80 19.04 29.67
CA SER A 151 6.61 19.95 30.79
C SER A 151 7.59 21.13 30.69
N PRO A 152 7.19 22.36 31.07
CA PRO A 152 7.90 23.57 30.69
C PRO A 152 9.33 23.59 31.26
N LEU A 153 10.27 23.19 30.42
CA LEU A 153 11.71 23.37 30.62
C LEU A 153 12.02 24.86 30.40
N SER A 154 11.61 25.71 31.35
CA SER A 154 11.66 27.20 31.36
C SER A 154 10.50 27.93 30.65
N LYS A 155 10.31 29.21 30.98
CA LYS A 155 9.03 29.92 30.80
C LYS A 155 8.83 30.66 29.48
N ASP A 156 9.85 30.94 28.68
CA ASP A 156 9.71 32.07 27.73
C ASP A 156 9.89 31.79 26.23
N ASN A 157 10.43 30.64 25.75
CA ASN A 157 10.57 30.39 24.29
C ASN A 157 10.70 28.90 23.89
N VAL A 158 10.15 27.98 24.69
CA VAL A 158 10.61 26.58 24.74
C VAL A 158 9.98 25.68 23.68
N ALA A 159 8.70 25.86 23.32
CA ALA A 159 7.98 24.89 22.48
C ALA A 159 8.54 24.72 21.05
N LEU A 160 8.99 25.82 20.44
CA LEU A 160 9.64 25.83 19.12
C LEU A 160 10.97 25.05 19.17
N PHE A 161 11.80 25.40 20.14
CA PHE A 161 13.11 24.79 20.32
C PHE A 161 13.00 23.31 20.69
N THR A 162 12.04 22.94 21.55
CA THR A 162 11.73 21.56 21.92
C THR A 162 11.39 20.69 20.72
N THR A 163 10.48 21.15 19.86
CA THR A 163 10.01 20.37 18.71
C THR A 163 11.14 20.13 17.70
N GLN A 164 11.93 21.17 17.41
CA GLN A 164 13.08 21.07 16.50
C GLN A 164 14.22 20.23 17.10
N THR A 165 14.47 20.36 18.41
CA THR A 165 15.48 19.55 19.11
C THR A 165 15.06 18.07 19.09
N PHE A 166 13.80 17.76 19.36
CA PHE A 166 13.29 16.39 19.28
C PHE A 166 13.40 15.80 17.87
N LEU A 167 13.07 16.58 16.84
CA LEU A 167 13.29 16.17 15.45
C LEU A 167 14.78 15.88 15.18
N THR A 168 15.66 16.81 15.55
CA THR A 168 17.09 16.76 15.21
C THR A 168 17.84 15.66 15.94
N TYR A 169 17.59 15.47 17.24
CA TYR A 169 18.38 14.57 18.09
C TYR A 169 17.73 13.20 18.32
N CYS A 170 16.42 13.06 18.09
CA CYS A 170 15.72 11.79 18.32
C CYS A 170 15.15 11.21 17.03
N VAL A 171 14.25 11.94 16.37
CA VAL A 171 13.50 11.40 15.23
C VAL A 171 14.40 11.20 14.01
N TYR A 172 15.17 12.21 13.62
CA TYR A 172 16.00 12.14 12.42
C TYR A 172 17.05 11.02 12.51
N PRO A 173 17.87 10.89 13.58
CA PRO A 173 18.86 9.83 13.67
C PRO A 173 18.24 8.43 13.68
N ARG A 174 17.11 8.24 14.38
CA ARG A 174 16.44 6.94 14.43
C ARG A 174 15.78 6.58 13.10
N CYS A 175 15.13 7.54 12.45
CA CYS A 175 14.49 7.34 11.15
C CYS A 175 15.47 6.83 10.08
N LEU A 176 16.77 7.15 10.19
CA LEU A 176 17.77 6.71 9.22
C LEU A 176 18.23 5.26 9.42
N LEU A 177 17.98 4.64 10.58
CA LEU A 177 18.53 3.31 10.92
C LEU A 177 17.89 2.16 10.13
N SER A 178 16.56 2.17 10.00
CA SER A 178 15.83 1.07 9.37
C SER A 178 14.45 1.54 8.87
N PRO A 179 13.83 0.82 7.91
CA PRO A 179 12.48 1.17 7.46
C PRO A 179 11.42 0.97 8.55
N GLU A 180 11.65 0.05 9.49
CA GLU A 180 10.78 -0.14 10.66
C GLU A 180 10.87 1.05 11.62
N ASP A 181 12.08 1.54 11.87
CA ASP A 181 12.32 2.73 12.70
C ASP A 181 11.76 4.00 12.07
N ALA A 182 11.86 4.16 10.75
CA ALA A 182 11.23 5.26 10.02
C ALA A 182 9.70 5.26 10.19
N MET A 183 9.08 4.09 10.06
CA MET A 183 7.63 3.95 10.29
C MET A 183 7.28 4.22 11.76
N TYR A 184 8.05 3.69 12.70
CA TYR A 184 7.89 3.96 14.13
C TYR A 184 7.94 5.47 14.42
N CYS A 185 8.94 6.18 13.89
CA CYS A 185 9.10 7.61 14.12
C CYS A 185 7.86 8.39 13.66
N ALA A 186 7.30 8.04 12.50
CA ALA A 186 6.07 8.67 11.99
C ALA A 186 4.89 8.38 12.92
N HIS A 187 4.69 7.12 13.30
CA HIS A 187 3.60 6.73 14.20
C HIS A 187 3.73 7.32 15.61
N PHE A 188 4.94 7.49 16.11
CA PHE A 188 5.19 8.14 17.41
C PHE A 188 4.78 9.62 17.37
N VAL A 189 5.14 10.34 16.31
CA VAL A 189 4.73 11.74 16.13
C VAL A 189 3.21 11.86 15.98
N ILE A 190 2.60 10.96 15.19
CA ILE A 190 1.14 10.88 15.05
C ILE A 190 0.50 10.62 16.43
N LEU A 191 1.08 9.76 17.26
CA LEU A 191 0.62 9.49 18.60
C LEU A 191 0.66 10.76 19.47
N LEU A 192 1.80 11.45 19.54
CA LEU A 192 1.97 12.69 20.31
C LEU A 192 0.92 13.76 19.93
N HIS A 193 0.67 13.91 18.63
CA HIS A 193 -0.38 14.80 18.14
C HIS A 193 -1.77 14.32 18.57
N SER A 194 -2.05 13.02 18.46
CA SER A 194 -3.37 12.45 18.74
C SER A 194 -3.76 12.48 20.22
N ILE A 195 -2.79 12.39 21.14
CA ILE A 195 -2.99 12.50 22.59
C ILE A 195 -2.91 13.96 23.07
N GLU A 196 -2.73 14.92 22.15
CA GLU A 196 -2.73 16.35 22.49
C GLU A 196 -1.62 16.71 23.47
N THR A 197 -0.41 16.15 23.28
CA THR A 197 0.74 16.39 24.16
C THR A 197 0.98 17.90 24.30
N PRO A 198 0.86 18.48 25.51
CA PRO A 198 1.10 19.90 25.72
C PRO A 198 2.50 20.30 25.28
N GLY A 199 2.65 21.43 24.58
CA GLY A 199 3.94 21.91 24.09
C GLY A 199 4.45 21.25 22.80
N PHE A 200 3.83 20.17 22.31
CA PHE A 200 4.20 19.58 21.03
C PHE A 200 3.53 20.32 19.86
N GLN A 201 4.29 21.15 19.15
CA GLN A 201 3.78 21.92 18.02
C GLN A 201 3.88 21.12 16.71
N THR A 202 2.84 20.37 16.37
CA THR A 202 2.83 19.51 15.19
C THR A 202 3.02 20.27 13.88
N MET A 203 2.47 21.48 13.74
CA MET A 203 2.69 22.28 12.52
C MET A 203 4.16 22.66 12.32
N GLN A 204 4.84 23.07 13.40
CA GLN A 204 6.26 23.37 13.39
C GLN A 204 7.11 22.13 13.12
N TYR A 205 6.74 20.99 13.71
CA TYR A 205 7.39 19.72 13.45
C TYR A 205 7.35 19.37 11.96
N LEU A 206 6.18 19.51 11.33
CA LEU A 206 5.99 19.22 9.91
C LEU A 206 6.82 20.15 9.02
N ASP A 207 6.89 21.43 9.36
CA ASP A 207 7.73 22.39 8.65
C ASP A 207 9.20 21.98 8.70
N GLY A 208 9.72 21.71 9.91
CA GLY A 208 11.09 21.25 10.10
C GLY A 208 11.37 19.91 9.44
N LEU A 209 10.41 18.97 9.43
CA LEU A 209 10.55 17.69 8.72
C LEU A 209 10.73 17.90 7.22
N VAL A 210 9.95 18.80 6.62
CA VAL A 210 10.06 19.12 5.19
C VAL A 210 11.43 19.72 4.87
N ASP A 211 11.90 20.66 5.69
CA ASP A 211 13.23 21.27 5.52
C ASP A 211 14.35 20.23 5.62
N VAL A 212 14.25 19.32 6.59
CA VAL A 212 15.21 18.21 6.76
C VAL A 212 15.19 17.29 5.55
N VAL A 213 14.00 16.91 5.05
CA VAL A 213 13.88 16.06 3.84
C VAL A 213 14.50 16.75 2.62
N VAL A 214 14.19 18.03 2.41
CA VAL A 214 14.70 18.83 1.29
C VAL A 214 16.23 18.95 1.34
N GLY A 215 16.79 19.23 2.52
CA GLY A 215 18.24 19.26 2.71
C GLY A 215 18.89 17.89 2.53
N ALA A 216 18.28 16.84 3.09
CA ALA A 216 18.81 15.48 3.04
C ALA A 216 18.91 14.93 1.61
N LEU A 217 18.01 15.29 0.70
CA LEU A 217 18.06 14.86 -0.71
C LEU A 217 19.41 15.10 -1.41
N TYR A 218 20.20 16.07 -0.95
CA TYR A 218 21.51 16.41 -1.52
C TYR A 218 22.70 15.68 -0.86
N CYS A 219 22.53 15.04 0.30
CA CYS A 219 23.64 14.43 1.04
C CYS A 219 23.36 13.02 1.57
N ILE A 220 22.18 12.46 1.31
CA ILE A 220 21.74 11.18 1.86
C ILE A 220 22.27 9.98 1.07
N THR A 221 22.50 8.87 1.76
CA THR A 221 22.81 7.58 1.13
C THR A 221 21.54 6.90 0.59
N GLU A 222 21.70 5.83 -0.19
CA GLU A 222 20.56 5.14 -0.82
C GLU A 222 19.62 4.49 0.19
N ASP A 223 20.18 3.82 1.21
CA ASP A 223 19.41 3.13 2.24
C ASP A 223 18.66 4.15 3.12
N GLU A 224 19.35 5.22 3.50
CA GLU A 224 18.78 6.32 4.26
C GLU A 224 17.66 7.03 3.47
N ALA A 225 17.82 7.24 2.16
CA ALA A 225 16.79 7.79 1.29
C ALA A 225 15.54 6.90 1.26
N GLY A 226 15.74 5.58 1.27
CA GLY A 226 14.68 4.60 1.43
C GLY A 226 13.91 4.79 2.73
N ASN A 227 14.62 4.97 3.84
CA ASN A 227 14.04 5.12 5.17
C ASN A 227 13.32 6.46 5.35
N ILE A 228 13.92 7.59 4.95
CA ILE A 228 13.23 8.89 4.92
C ILE A 228 11.97 8.83 4.05
N GLY A 229 12.04 8.16 2.90
CA GLY A 229 10.88 7.97 2.03
C GLY A 229 9.71 7.26 2.73
N VAL A 230 9.97 6.31 3.62
CA VAL A 230 8.94 5.63 4.42
C VAL A 230 8.32 6.58 5.45
N MET A 231 9.15 7.28 6.24
CA MET A 231 8.69 8.28 7.21
C MET A 231 7.83 9.35 6.53
N LEU A 232 8.33 9.91 5.43
CA LEU A 232 7.63 10.93 4.66
C LEU A 232 6.32 10.38 4.11
N ALA A 233 6.28 9.15 3.58
CA ALA A 233 5.05 8.55 3.07
C ALA A 233 3.96 8.46 4.15
N GLU A 234 4.29 8.01 5.36
CA GLU A 234 3.34 7.91 6.47
C GLU A 234 2.87 9.28 6.96
N MET A 235 3.80 10.23 7.15
CA MET A 235 3.44 11.59 7.54
C MET A 235 2.60 12.30 6.47
N TRP A 236 2.91 12.10 5.19
CA TRP A 236 2.18 12.75 4.09
C TRP A 236 0.74 12.25 3.94
N LYS A 237 0.43 11.01 4.38
CA LYS A 237 -0.96 10.53 4.47
C LYS A 237 -1.78 11.40 5.42
N LEU A 238 -1.23 11.70 6.60
CA LEU A 238 -1.88 12.55 7.60
C LEU A 238 -2.07 13.98 7.06
N ILE A 239 -1.01 14.57 6.52
CA ILE A 239 -1.02 15.92 5.96
C ILE A 239 -2.04 16.03 4.82
N SER A 240 -2.09 15.04 3.93
CA SER A 240 -3.03 15.01 2.80
C SER A 240 -4.47 14.83 3.27
N LYS A 241 -4.71 14.02 4.30
CA LYS A 241 -6.04 13.88 4.92
C LYS A 241 -6.55 15.22 5.44
N TRP A 242 -5.72 15.95 6.17
CA TRP A 242 -6.02 17.30 6.66
C TRP A 242 -6.26 18.31 5.54
N ARG A 243 -5.52 18.18 4.42
CA ARG A 243 -5.65 19.09 3.28
C ARG A 243 -6.96 18.90 2.53
N TYR A 244 -7.43 17.67 2.33
CA TYR A 244 -8.59 17.38 1.48
C TYR A 244 -9.89 17.11 2.24
N ASP A 245 -9.83 16.93 3.56
CA ASP A 245 -11.01 16.82 4.42
C ASP A 245 -10.99 17.92 5.49
N GLU A 246 -11.69 19.03 5.21
CA GLU A 246 -11.81 20.17 6.13
C GLU A 246 -12.48 19.76 7.46
N LYS A 247 -13.43 18.81 7.45
CA LYS A 247 -14.09 18.36 8.67
C LYS A 247 -13.12 17.62 9.59
N VAL A 248 -12.27 16.78 9.00
CA VAL A 248 -11.20 16.11 9.73
C VAL A 248 -10.22 17.15 10.26
N PHE A 249 -9.81 18.15 9.46
CA PHE A 249 -8.91 19.20 9.92
C PHE A 249 -9.49 19.96 11.13
N THR A 250 -10.75 20.37 11.08
CA THR A 250 -11.39 21.06 12.22
C THR A 250 -11.43 20.17 13.47
N LYS A 251 -11.65 18.85 13.31
CA LYS A 251 -11.71 17.93 14.44
C LYS A 251 -10.33 17.59 15.03
N GLU A 252 -9.35 17.36 14.17
CA GLU A 252 -8.03 16.83 14.55
C GLU A 252 -7.01 17.92 14.82
N VAL A 253 -7.16 19.11 14.25
CA VAL A 253 -6.17 20.19 14.36
C VAL A 253 -6.71 21.38 15.14
N VAL A 254 -7.86 21.93 14.76
CA VAL A 254 -8.33 23.21 15.34
C VAL A 254 -8.59 23.06 16.85
N GLY A 255 -8.00 23.97 17.63
CA GLY A 255 -8.15 23.99 19.09
C GLY A 255 -7.21 23.05 19.85
N LYS A 256 -6.33 22.32 19.16
CA LYS A 256 -5.36 21.42 19.78
C LYS A 256 -4.00 22.09 20.05
N PRO A 257 -3.22 21.64 21.05
CA PRO A 257 -1.89 22.17 21.34
C PRO A 257 -0.93 22.16 20.14
N GLY A 258 -1.06 21.18 19.24
CA GLY A 258 -0.21 21.05 18.06
C GLY A 258 -0.56 21.96 16.87
N SER A 259 -1.60 22.79 16.99
CA SER A 259 -2.14 23.59 15.88
C SER A 259 -1.56 24.99 15.76
N TYR A 260 -0.67 25.38 16.65
CA TYR A 260 -0.06 26.71 16.64
C TYR A 260 1.18 26.74 15.76
N LEU A 261 1.32 27.83 15.01
CA LEU A 261 2.55 28.17 14.29
C LEU A 261 3.08 29.49 14.84
N THR A 262 4.39 29.55 15.03
CA THR A 262 5.08 30.78 15.36
C THR A 262 5.22 31.64 14.11
N LYS A 263 4.86 32.92 14.18
CA LYS A 263 5.22 33.87 13.12
C LYS A 263 6.72 34.14 13.22
N GLU A 264 7.48 33.81 12.17
CA GLU A 264 8.78 34.44 11.97
C GLU A 264 8.48 35.89 11.55
N ASN A 265 8.80 36.85 12.41
CA ASN A 265 8.78 38.26 12.00
C ASN A 265 9.77 38.41 10.84
N ASP A 266 9.28 38.87 9.68
CA ASP A 266 10.15 39.34 8.60
C ASP A 266 11.19 40.29 9.21
N LYS A 267 12.46 40.08 8.85
CA LYS A 267 13.67 40.60 9.52
C LYS A 267 13.88 42.12 9.43
N ASP A 268 12.82 42.93 9.51
CA ASP A 268 12.91 44.39 9.34
C ASP A 268 12.50 45.22 10.57
N ASP A 269 11.95 44.65 11.65
CA ASP A 269 11.63 45.46 12.84
C ASP A 269 12.47 45.10 14.07
N LYS A 270 13.26 46.08 14.49
CA LYS A 270 14.11 46.12 15.69
C LYS A 270 13.29 46.25 16.99
N ASN A 271 12.32 45.38 17.20
CA ASN A 271 11.68 45.24 18.51
C ASN A 271 11.66 43.76 18.91
N GLU A 272 12.48 43.42 19.91
CA GLU A 272 12.29 42.23 20.73
C GLU A 272 10.96 42.38 21.47
N SER A 273 9.87 41.90 20.89
CA SER A 273 8.59 41.84 21.58
C SER A 273 7.72 40.73 21.00
N GLU A 274 7.51 39.71 21.85
CA GLU A 274 6.49 38.66 21.81
C GLU A 274 6.40 37.84 20.51
N VAL A 275 6.85 36.58 20.62
CA VAL A 275 6.59 35.53 19.64
C VAL A 275 5.09 35.21 19.66
N GLU A 276 4.29 35.88 18.82
CA GLU A 276 2.87 35.56 18.68
C GLU A 276 2.70 34.17 18.05
N SER A 277 2.10 33.26 18.82
CA SER A 277 1.67 31.95 18.33
C SER A 277 0.20 32.02 17.90
N GLU A 278 -0.06 31.87 16.60
CA GLU A 278 -1.42 31.92 16.06
C GLU A 278 -1.91 30.49 15.78
N ALA A 279 -3.16 30.21 16.14
CA ALA A 279 -3.80 28.95 15.77
C ALA A 279 -3.96 28.88 14.24
N VAL A 280 -3.51 27.78 13.64
CA VAL A 280 -3.52 27.64 12.18
C VAL A 280 -4.96 27.43 11.68
N SER A 281 -5.47 28.40 10.92
CA SER A 281 -6.71 28.28 10.17
C SER A 281 -6.56 27.31 8.98
N TYR A 282 -7.66 26.75 8.50
CA TYR A 282 -7.65 25.86 7.33
C TYR A 282 -7.08 26.54 6.07
N ALA A 283 -7.36 27.84 5.90
CA ALA A 283 -6.81 28.64 4.81
C ALA A 283 -5.28 28.79 4.91
N ASN A 284 -4.77 29.04 6.12
CA ASN A 284 -3.33 29.11 6.37
C ASN A 284 -2.66 27.74 6.20
N PHE A 285 -3.29 26.66 6.67
CA PHE A 285 -2.82 25.30 6.45
C PHE A 285 -2.74 24.95 4.96
N THR A 286 -3.70 25.39 4.15
CA THR A 286 -3.65 25.18 2.69
C THR A 286 -2.46 25.88 2.04
N LYS A 287 -2.10 27.08 2.52
CA LYS A 287 -0.88 27.78 2.06
C LYS A 287 0.39 27.04 2.48
N LEU A 288 0.46 26.59 3.73
CA LEU A 288 1.59 25.79 4.25
C LEU A 288 1.76 24.49 3.47
N TYR A 289 0.67 23.75 3.25
CA TYR A 289 0.65 22.55 2.42
C TYR A 289 1.24 22.81 1.02
N ASN A 290 0.78 23.88 0.36
CA ASN A 290 1.27 24.24 -0.97
C ASN A 290 2.76 24.60 -0.97
N ARG A 291 3.24 25.28 0.08
CA ARG A 291 4.66 25.58 0.28
C ARG A 291 5.47 24.30 0.46
N TRP A 292 5.05 23.40 1.35
CA TRP A 292 5.73 22.12 1.57
C TRP A 292 5.75 21.25 0.33
N HIS A 293 4.61 21.17 -0.36
CA HIS A 293 4.47 20.40 -1.60
C HIS A 293 5.40 20.90 -2.70
N ALA A 294 5.50 22.24 -2.85
CA ALA A 294 6.42 22.88 -3.79
C ALA A 294 7.89 22.69 -3.38
N SER A 295 8.23 22.86 -2.10
CA SER A 295 9.60 22.73 -1.59
C SER A 295 10.20 21.35 -1.86
N ILE A 296 9.47 20.28 -1.53
CA ILE A 296 9.88 18.90 -1.86
C ILE A 296 10.00 18.71 -3.38
N GLY A 297 9.08 19.29 -4.14
CA GLY A 297 9.02 19.17 -5.59
C GLY A 297 10.22 19.83 -6.29
N GLU A 298 10.53 21.05 -5.88
CA GLU A 298 11.66 21.83 -6.40
C GLU A 298 12.99 21.15 -6.06
N ALA A 299 13.14 20.67 -4.84
CA ALA A 299 14.32 19.91 -4.43
C ALA A 299 14.48 18.62 -5.24
N ALA A 300 13.42 17.83 -5.37
CA ALA A 300 13.43 16.60 -6.16
C ALA A 300 13.73 16.86 -7.65
N ILE A 301 13.13 17.90 -8.24
CA ILE A 301 13.42 18.31 -9.62
C ILE A 301 14.88 18.75 -9.77
N GLY A 302 15.41 19.50 -8.80
CA GLY A 302 16.83 19.89 -8.77
C GLY A 302 17.75 18.67 -8.77
N CYS A 303 17.47 17.68 -7.92
CA CYS A 303 18.22 16.43 -7.84
C CYS A 303 18.12 15.57 -9.10
N LEU A 304 16.96 15.52 -9.76
CA LEU A 304 16.77 14.80 -11.04
C LEU A 304 17.50 15.45 -12.22
N LYS A 305 17.64 16.79 -12.20
CA LYS A 305 18.42 17.54 -13.21
C LYS A 305 19.92 17.57 -12.95
N SER A 306 20.35 17.13 -11.77
CA SER A 306 21.75 17.15 -11.35
C SER A 306 22.60 16.20 -12.21
N SER A 307 23.85 16.58 -12.48
CA SER A 307 24.85 15.66 -13.04
C SER A 307 25.27 14.58 -12.04
N GLU A 308 25.19 14.88 -10.74
CA GLU A 308 25.61 14.00 -9.65
C GLU A 308 24.73 12.76 -9.54
N TYR A 309 25.38 11.59 -9.55
CA TYR A 309 24.71 10.30 -9.49
C TYR A 309 23.85 10.14 -8.23
N MET A 310 24.42 10.49 -7.07
CA MET A 310 23.76 10.31 -5.77
C MET A 310 22.49 11.15 -5.65
N HIS A 311 22.49 12.39 -6.16
CA HIS A 311 21.30 13.25 -6.13
C HIS A 311 20.15 12.62 -6.92
N THR A 312 20.40 12.20 -8.16
CA THR A 312 19.37 11.59 -9.01
C THR A 312 18.85 10.30 -8.39
N ARG A 313 19.75 9.48 -7.85
CA ARG A 313 19.38 8.20 -7.24
C ARG A 313 18.55 8.37 -5.97
N ALA A 314 18.99 9.22 -5.04
CA ALA A 314 18.25 9.51 -3.82
C ALA A 314 16.85 10.06 -4.11
N ALA A 315 16.74 11.00 -5.05
CA ALA A 315 15.44 11.55 -5.45
C ALA A 315 14.51 10.49 -6.04
N LEU A 316 15.01 9.62 -6.92
CA LEU A 316 14.20 8.52 -7.47
C LEU A 316 13.73 7.53 -6.38
N ILE A 317 14.58 7.22 -5.39
CA ILE A 317 14.22 6.36 -4.26
C ILE A 317 13.08 6.99 -3.44
N VAL A 318 13.25 8.24 -3.00
CA VAL A 318 12.25 8.94 -2.17
C VAL A 318 10.94 9.11 -2.94
N LEU A 319 11.00 9.58 -4.19
CA LEU A 319 9.82 9.78 -5.03
C LEU A 319 9.03 8.48 -5.28
N ASN A 320 9.73 7.36 -5.47
CA ASN A 320 9.08 6.05 -5.63
C ASN A 320 8.34 5.62 -4.35
N ARG A 321 8.92 5.88 -3.16
CA ARG A 321 8.29 5.56 -1.88
C ARG A 321 7.01 6.36 -1.63
N ILE A 322 7.00 7.63 -2.00
CA ILE A 322 5.85 8.53 -1.74
C ILE A 322 4.82 8.59 -2.88
N VAL A 323 5.04 7.90 -4.00
CA VAL A 323 4.23 8.01 -5.23
C VAL A 323 2.72 7.81 -5.03
N ARG A 324 2.33 7.03 -4.02
CA ARG A 324 0.93 6.72 -3.70
C ARG A 324 0.19 7.89 -3.03
N VAL A 325 0.93 8.86 -2.50
CA VAL A 325 0.41 10.00 -1.73
C VAL A 325 0.89 11.36 -2.25
N TYR A 326 1.90 11.35 -3.12
CA TYR A 326 2.53 12.53 -3.70
C TYR A 326 3.02 12.21 -5.13
N PRO A 327 2.90 13.13 -6.11
CA PRO A 327 2.33 14.47 -6.02
C PRO A 327 0.80 14.46 -6.12
N THR A 328 0.15 15.41 -5.46
CA THR A 328 -1.31 15.63 -5.53
C THR A 328 -1.70 16.72 -6.53
N ARG A 329 -0.74 17.59 -6.91
CA ARG A 329 -0.94 18.70 -7.84
C ARG A 329 -0.50 18.30 -9.26
N PRO A 330 -1.39 18.39 -10.28
CA PRO A 330 -1.05 18.03 -11.65
C PRO A 330 0.14 18.81 -12.22
N ILE A 331 0.20 20.12 -11.97
CA ILE A 331 1.27 21.00 -12.48
C ILE A 331 2.65 20.49 -12.06
N LEU A 332 2.79 20.06 -10.80
CA LEU A 332 4.05 19.53 -10.32
C LEU A 332 4.31 18.13 -10.86
N GLY A 333 3.29 17.28 -10.92
CA GLY A 333 3.40 15.94 -11.50
C GLY A 333 3.84 15.96 -12.96
N ASP A 334 3.29 16.86 -13.77
CA ASP A 334 3.68 17.07 -15.17
C ASP A 334 5.13 17.58 -15.24
N LYS A 335 5.53 18.56 -14.40
CA LYS A 335 6.94 19.02 -14.31
C LYS A 335 7.92 17.89 -13.97
N ILE A 336 7.56 17.02 -13.02
CA ILE A 336 8.38 15.86 -12.66
C ILE A 336 8.47 14.90 -13.85
N SER A 337 7.35 14.65 -14.55
CA SER A 337 7.32 13.79 -15.74
C SER A 337 8.19 14.34 -16.87
N ASP A 338 8.17 15.65 -17.11
CA ASP A 338 8.98 16.31 -18.15
C ASP A 338 10.48 16.15 -17.87
N VAL A 339 10.87 16.29 -16.60
CA VAL A 339 12.27 16.13 -16.16
C VAL A 339 12.72 14.67 -16.17
N LEU A 340 11.78 13.73 -16.02
CA LEU A 340 12.04 12.31 -16.05
C LEU A 340 12.31 11.78 -17.48
N GLY A 341 11.72 12.41 -18.50
CA GLY A 341 11.84 11.98 -19.90
C GLY A 341 13.29 11.73 -20.38
N PRO A 342 14.22 12.69 -20.20
CA PRO A 342 15.63 12.51 -20.55
C PRO A 342 16.31 11.35 -19.80
N LEU A 343 15.93 11.08 -18.55
CA LEU A 343 16.50 10.00 -17.75
C LEU A 343 16.05 8.61 -18.23
N GLN A 344 14.90 8.52 -18.91
CA GLN A 344 14.31 7.28 -19.41
C GLN A 344 14.84 6.88 -20.80
N GLY A 345 15.42 7.82 -21.55
CA GLY A 345 15.89 7.62 -22.91
C GLY A 345 17.05 6.64 -23.02
N GLU A 346 17.21 6.03 -24.20
CA GLU A 346 18.35 5.12 -24.46
C GLU A 346 19.71 5.85 -24.40
N ASP A 347 19.69 7.16 -24.64
CA ASP A 347 20.85 8.06 -24.60
C ASP A 347 21.45 8.23 -23.19
N ASN A 348 20.72 7.85 -22.13
CA ASN A 348 21.25 7.94 -20.77
C ASN A 348 22.36 6.89 -20.55
N PRO A 349 23.61 7.32 -20.23
CA PRO A 349 24.73 6.40 -20.06
C PRO A 349 24.61 5.52 -18.81
N ARG A 350 23.66 5.81 -17.91
CA ARG A 350 23.48 5.12 -16.62
C ARG A 350 22.28 4.17 -16.69
N PRO A 351 22.49 2.86 -16.99
CA PRO A 351 21.40 1.92 -17.23
C PRO A 351 20.54 1.64 -15.98
N ASP A 352 21.16 1.70 -14.80
CA ASP A 352 20.51 1.53 -13.50
C ASP A 352 19.53 2.69 -13.20
N LEU A 353 19.97 3.94 -13.36
CA LEU A 353 19.11 5.12 -13.19
C LEU A 353 17.99 5.14 -14.23
N ARG A 354 18.28 4.73 -15.47
CA ARG A 354 17.27 4.59 -16.53
C ARG A 354 16.17 3.61 -16.14
N ALA A 355 16.52 2.44 -15.62
CA ALA A 355 15.55 1.46 -15.15
C ALA A 355 14.70 2.01 -13.98
N MET A 356 15.32 2.70 -13.02
CA MET A 356 14.60 3.33 -11.91
C MET A 356 13.66 4.44 -12.40
N ALA A 357 14.10 5.26 -13.34
CA ALA A 357 13.29 6.33 -13.94
C ALA A 357 12.10 5.78 -14.73
N GLN A 358 12.27 4.68 -15.47
CA GLN A 358 11.18 4.00 -16.18
C GLN A 358 10.16 3.40 -15.21
N ALA A 359 10.64 2.75 -14.14
CA ALA A 359 9.80 2.22 -13.09
C ALA A 359 9.01 3.33 -12.39
N TYR A 360 9.66 4.42 -12.01
CA TYR A 360 9.01 5.56 -11.38
C TYR A 360 7.98 6.22 -12.30
N GLY A 361 8.31 6.45 -13.58
CA GLY A 361 7.37 7.06 -14.54
C GLY A 361 6.11 6.22 -14.76
N SER A 362 6.25 4.89 -14.76
CA SER A 362 5.10 3.97 -14.82
C SER A 362 4.23 4.08 -13.57
N GLN A 363 4.84 4.13 -12.38
CA GLN A 363 4.13 4.30 -11.12
C GLN A 363 3.46 5.68 -11.00
N LEU A 364 4.11 6.74 -11.48
CA LEU A 364 3.57 8.10 -11.47
C LEU A 364 2.32 8.20 -12.36
N THR A 365 2.37 7.58 -13.55
CA THR A 365 1.21 7.49 -14.45
C THR A 365 0.07 6.70 -13.82
N LYS A 366 0.40 5.59 -13.14
CA LYS A 366 -0.59 4.82 -12.38
C LYS A 366 -1.22 5.66 -11.27
N ALA A 367 -0.42 6.36 -10.46
CA ALA A 367 -0.92 7.22 -9.39
C ALA A 367 -1.82 8.34 -9.91
N ARG A 368 -1.49 8.92 -11.07
CA ARG A 368 -2.33 9.89 -11.78
C ARG A 368 -3.70 9.31 -12.16
N ASN A 369 -3.73 8.07 -12.63
CA ASN A 369 -4.95 7.36 -13.05
C ASN A 369 -5.78 6.89 -11.83
N ASP A 370 -5.11 6.47 -10.75
CA ASP A 370 -5.74 6.06 -9.49
C ASP A 370 -6.35 7.26 -8.72
N GLY A 371 -6.16 8.49 -9.20
CA GLY A 371 -6.79 9.69 -8.67
C GLY A 371 -6.03 10.38 -7.55
N VAL A 372 -4.75 10.07 -7.35
CA VAL A 372 -3.88 10.75 -6.36
C VAL A 372 -3.76 12.25 -6.68
N TRP A 373 -3.85 12.62 -7.96
CA TRP A 373 -3.80 14.00 -8.42
C TRP A 373 -5.18 14.67 -8.26
N THR A 374 -5.44 15.21 -7.07
CA THR A 374 -6.73 15.74 -6.64
C THR A 374 -6.96 17.21 -7.02
N GLU A 375 -5.91 18.01 -7.22
CA GLU A 375 -6.02 19.47 -7.44
C GLU A 375 -6.26 19.90 -8.90
N LEU A 376 -6.96 19.09 -9.70
CA LEU A 376 -7.47 19.57 -10.97
C LEU A 376 -8.52 20.66 -10.69
N ASP A 377 -8.46 21.80 -11.41
CA ASP A 377 -9.56 22.75 -11.49
C ASP A 377 -10.87 21.97 -11.58
N ALA A 378 -11.90 22.33 -10.80
CA ALA A 378 -13.16 21.58 -10.79
C ALA A 378 -13.68 21.29 -12.21
N LYS A 379 -13.48 22.24 -13.13
CA LYS A 379 -13.76 22.10 -14.58
C LYS A 379 -12.88 21.09 -15.32
N ALA A 380 -11.59 21.02 -15.02
CA ALA A 380 -10.66 20.06 -15.63
C ALA A 380 -10.88 18.63 -15.10
N THR A 381 -11.24 18.48 -13.81
CA THR A 381 -11.63 17.19 -13.22
C THR A 381 -12.89 16.63 -13.89
N GLU A 382 -13.88 17.50 -14.12
CA GLU A 382 -15.17 17.13 -14.71
C GLU A 382 -15.06 16.87 -16.22
N ALA A 383 -14.24 17.65 -16.93
CA ALA A 383 -13.87 17.39 -18.31
C ALA A 383 -13.05 16.10 -18.49
N ARG A 384 -12.23 15.72 -17.49
CA ARG A 384 -11.49 14.45 -17.51
C ARG A 384 -12.39 13.25 -17.21
N LYS A 385 -13.21 13.33 -16.16
CA LYS A 385 -14.17 12.26 -15.82
C LYS A 385 -15.15 11.98 -16.97
N SER A 386 -15.55 13.01 -17.72
CA SER A 386 -16.38 12.85 -18.91
C SER A 386 -15.62 12.21 -20.08
N LYS A 387 -14.35 12.60 -20.33
CA LYS A 387 -13.49 11.93 -21.32
C LYS A 387 -13.20 10.46 -20.98
N GLU A 388 -12.87 10.16 -19.72
CA GLU A 388 -12.60 8.80 -19.26
C GLU A 388 -13.84 7.91 -19.36
N LYS A 389 -15.02 8.43 -18.98
CA LYS A 389 -16.30 7.74 -19.20
C LYS A 389 -16.57 7.49 -20.69
N ALA A 390 -16.31 8.48 -21.56
CA ALA A 390 -16.48 8.31 -22.99
C ALA A 390 -15.55 7.25 -23.58
N VAL A 391 -14.27 7.23 -23.17
CA VAL A 391 -13.29 6.20 -23.61
C VAL A 391 -13.67 4.82 -23.07
N MET A 392 -14.15 4.72 -21.84
CA MET A 392 -14.61 3.46 -21.25
C MET A 392 -15.88 2.94 -21.93
N GLU A 393 -16.82 3.81 -22.27
CA GLU A 393 -18.03 3.46 -23.01
C GLU A 393 -17.70 3.02 -24.44
N GLU A 394 -16.75 3.68 -25.11
CA GLU A 394 -16.25 3.27 -26.43
C GLU A 394 -15.55 1.91 -26.39
N ARG A 395 -14.74 1.65 -25.35
CA ARG A 395 -14.11 0.34 -25.12
C ARG A 395 -15.15 -0.74 -24.82
N ARG A 396 -16.20 -0.44 -24.04
CA ARG A 396 -17.30 -1.37 -23.75
C ARG A 396 -18.06 -1.72 -25.04
N LYS A 397 -18.37 -0.73 -25.87
CA LYS A 397 -19.07 -0.91 -27.14
C LYS A 397 -18.24 -1.75 -28.13
N LYS A 398 -16.95 -1.47 -28.26
CA LYS A 398 -16.02 -2.31 -29.06
C LYS A 398 -15.89 -3.74 -28.54
N ALA A 399 -15.97 -3.95 -27.22
CA ALA A 399 -15.96 -5.28 -26.63
C ALA A 399 -17.28 -6.04 -26.87
N GLU A 400 -18.42 -5.34 -26.79
CA GLU A 400 -19.75 -5.88 -27.11
C GLU A 400 -19.85 -6.25 -28.61
N GLU A 401 -19.38 -5.38 -29.50
CA GLU A 401 -19.32 -5.64 -30.95
C GLU A 401 -18.46 -6.87 -31.28
N ARG A 402 -17.27 -6.99 -30.66
CA ARG A 402 -16.41 -8.19 -30.80
C ARG A 402 -17.06 -9.45 -30.24
N LEU A 403 -17.84 -9.34 -29.17
CA LEU A 403 -18.54 -10.48 -28.58
C LEU A 403 -19.71 -10.95 -29.47
N GLU A 404 -20.42 -10.01 -30.11
CA GLU A 404 -21.47 -10.34 -31.08
C GLU A 404 -20.91 -10.93 -32.37
N GLU A 405 -19.78 -10.42 -32.86
CA GLU A 405 -19.07 -10.98 -34.01
C GLU A 405 -18.61 -12.41 -33.71
N MET A 406 -18.00 -12.64 -32.55
CA MET A 406 -17.59 -13.98 -32.10
C MET A 406 -18.79 -14.94 -31.96
N LYS A 407 -19.95 -14.46 -31.48
CA LYS A 407 -21.19 -15.26 -31.41
C LYS A 407 -21.69 -15.64 -32.79
N ARG A 408 -21.70 -14.70 -33.74
CA ARG A 408 -22.10 -14.97 -35.14
C ARG A 408 -21.18 -16.00 -35.80
N GLU A 409 -19.87 -15.87 -35.60
CA GLU A 409 -18.90 -16.86 -36.10
C GLU A 409 -19.15 -18.24 -35.48
N THR A 410 -19.42 -18.33 -34.17
CA THR A 410 -19.77 -19.62 -33.54
C THR A 410 -21.11 -20.20 -34.03
N ASP A 411 -22.09 -19.36 -34.33
CA ASP A 411 -23.39 -19.78 -34.86
C ASP A 411 -23.28 -20.23 -36.33
N GLU A 412 -22.42 -19.60 -37.13
CA GLU A 412 -22.10 -20.04 -38.49
C GLU A 412 -21.34 -21.36 -38.50
N ILE A 413 -20.36 -21.53 -37.59
CA ILE A 413 -19.63 -22.79 -37.42
C ILE A 413 -20.57 -23.92 -36.98
N THR A 414 -21.49 -23.66 -36.04
CA THR A 414 -22.47 -24.67 -35.59
C THR A 414 -23.49 -25.03 -36.66
N ASN A 415 -23.92 -24.08 -37.49
CA ASN A 415 -24.80 -24.33 -38.64
C ASN A 415 -24.10 -25.15 -39.74
N GLN A 416 -22.82 -24.87 -40.05
CA GLN A 416 -22.04 -25.67 -41.01
C GLN A 416 -21.79 -27.11 -40.51
N ILE A 417 -21.64 -27.29 -39.19
CA ILE A 417 -21.54 -28.63 -38.57
C ILE A 417 -22.92 -29.33 -38.53
N GLY A 418 -24.01 -28.58 -38.38
CA GLY A 418 -25.39 -29.09 -38.38
C GLY A 418 -25.91 -29.55 -39.74
N GLU A 419 -25.53 -28.86 -40.82
CA GLU A 419 -25.94 -29.21 -42.20
C GLU A 419 -25.29 -30.51 -42.73
N SER A 420 -24.17 -30.93 -42.13
CA SER A 420 -23.50 -32.19 -42.51
C SER A 420 -24.17 -33.45 -41.98
N ARG A 421 -25.27 -33.35 -41.20
CA ARG A 421 -25.95 -34.51 -40.58
C ARG A 421 -27.35 -34.83 -41.10
N SER A 422 -27.84 -34.19 -42.16
CA SER A 422 -29.14 -34.56 -42.73
C SER A 422 -29.13 -34.61 -44.26
N ARG A 423 -28.72 -35.76 -44.82
CA ARG A 423 -29.18 -36.23 -46.14
C ARG A 423 -28.87 -37.72 -46.32
N ASN A 424 -29.79 -38.59 -45.88
CA ASN A 424 -30.26 -39.71 -46.69
C ASN A 424 -31.46 -40.44 -46.03
N PRO A 425 -32.68 -40.32 -46.59
CA PRO A 425 -33.80 -41.17 -46.23
C PRO A 425 -33.91 -42.30 -47.27
N ARG A 426 -33.26 -43.44 -47.01
CA ARG A 426 -33.62 -44.71 -47.67
C ARG A 426 -33.37 -45.86 -46.71
N TYR A 427 -34.37 -46.75 -46.65
CA TYR A 427 -34.49 -47.99 -45.87
C TYR A 427 -35.19 -47.87 -44.52
N GLN A 428 -36.51 -47.65 -44.62
CA GLN A 428 -37.47 -48.24 -43.68
C GLN A 428 -38.00 -49.53 -44.31
N ASN A 429 -38.05 -50.60 -43.51
CA ASN A 429 -38.51 -51.98 -43.76
C ASN A 429 -37.49 -52.98 -44.35
N MET A 430 -36.97 -53.87 -43.50
CA MET A 430 -37.26 -55.32 -43.53
C MET A 430 -36.64 -56.08 -42.33
N ARG A 431 -37.51 -56.85 -41.65
CA ARG A 431 -37.37 -58.11 -40.88
C ARG A 431 -36.00 -58.63 -40.38
N ALA A 432 -36.01 -58.98 -39.08
CA ALA A 432 -35.65 -60.26 -38.45
C ALA A 432 -34.50 -61.13 -39.00
N GLY A 433 -33.54 -61.50 -38.13
CA GLY A 433 -32.70 -62.69 -38.30
C GLY A 433 -31.29 -62.57 -37.73
N ASP A 434 -30.93 -63.49 -36.84
CA ASP A 434 -29.67 -63.69 -36.11
C ASP A 434 -28.54 -64.30 -37.01
N PRO A 435 -27.41 -64.83 -36.48
CA PRO A 435 -26.08 -64.22 -36.29
C PRO A 435 -24.97 -64.77 -37.23
N ARG A 436 -23.81 -64.09 -37.28
CA ARG A 436 -22.42 -64.63 -37.26
C ARG A 436 -21.42 -63.79 -38.08
N GLY A 437 -20.27 -63.51 -37.45
CA GLY A 437 -18.94 -63.69 -38.06
C GLY A 437 -18.31 -62.51 -38.80
N GLY A 438 -17.12 -62.10 -38.32
CA GLY A 438 -16.00 -61.79 -39.22
C GLY A 438 -15.49 -60.35 -39.27
N HIS A 439 -14.33 -60.14 -38.65
CA HIS A 439 -13.20 -59.29 -39.09
C HIS A 439 -13.43 -57.79 -39.41
N TYR A 440 -12.86 -56.93 -38.55
CA TYR A 440 -12.45 -55.56 -38.90
C TYR A 440 -10.96 -55.52 -39.24
N PRO A 441 -10.53 -54.88 -40.33
CA PRO A 441 -9.19 -54.31 -40.42
C PRO A 441 -9.23 -52.82 -40.01
N GLU A 442 -8.21 -52.42 -39.27
CA GLU A 442 -7.88 -51.05 -38.89
C GLU A 442 -7.82 -50.09 -40.07
N ARG A 443 -8.32 -48.87 -39.88
CA ARG A 443 -7.72 -47.67 -40.47
C ARG A 443 -7.68 -46.53 -39.44
N VAL A 444 -6.45 -46.24 -39.05
CA VAL A 444 -6.00 -44.98 -38.44
C VAL A 444 -6.17 -43.86 -39.47
N SER A 445 -6.74 -42.72 -39.08
CA SER A 445 -6.27 -41.41 -39.58
C SER A 445 -6.77 -40.23 -38.72
N HIS A 446 -5.80 -39.39 -38.40
CA HIS A 446 -5.71 -38.24 -37.51
C HIS A 446 -6.94 -37.31 -37.35
N ARG A 447 -7.31 -37.08 -36.08
CA ARG A 447 -7.95 -35.83 -35.64
C ARG A 447 -6.89 -34.94 -35.00
N ALA A 448 -6.56 -33.83 -35.66
CA ALA A 448 -5.86 -32.72 -35.03
C ALA A 448 -6.75 -32.15 -33.92
N ARG A 449 -6.26 -32.17 -32.67
CA ARG A 449 -6.86 -31.46 -31.54
C ARG A 449 -6.36 -30.02 -31.58
N VAL A 450 -7.23 -29.06 -31.92
CA VAL A 450 -7.01 -27.67 -31.54
C VAL A 450 -7.45 -27.55 -30.09
N SER A 451 -6.48 -27.51 -29.17
CA SER A 451 -6.73 -27.26 -27.75
C SER A 451 -6.84 -25.76 -27.54
N CYS A 452 -8.05 -25.24 -27.37
CA CYS A 452 -8.27 -23.87 -26.92
C CYS A 452 -8.00 -23.81 -25.42
N VAL A 453 -6.93 -23.14 -24.99
CA VAL A 453 -6.62 -22.92 -23.58
C VAL A 453 -7.17 -21.55 -23.18
N ILE A 454 -8.17 -21.53 -22.30
CA ILE A 454 -8.69 -20.31 -21.68
C ILE A 454 -7.87 -20.06 -20.41
N ILE A 455 -7.06 -19.00 -20.40
CA ILE A 455 -6.32 -18.57 -19.21
C ILE A 455 -7.12 -17.44 -18.54
N ILE A 456 -7.50 -17.65 -17.28
CA ILE A 456 -8.25 -16.68 -16.47
C ILE A 456 -7.25 -15.95 -15.56
N TYR A 457 -7.14 -14.63 -15.71
CA TYR A 457 -6.43 -13.77 -14.77
C TYR A 457 -7.40 -12.87 -14.00
N TYR A 458 -7.11 -12.66 -12.73
CA TYR A 458 -7.90 -11.83 -11.84
C TYR A 458 -7.04 -10.67 -11.32
N GLU A 459 -7.17 -9.49 -11.92
CA GLU A 459 -6.61 -8.24 -11.40
C GLU A 459 -7.70 -7.16 -11.33
N GLY A 460 -7.78 -6.46 -10.19
CA GLY A 460 -8.53 -5.21 -10.08
C GLY A 460 -10.06 -5.28 -10.23
N GLY A 461 -10.68 -6.45 -10.06
CA GLY A 461 -12.15 -6.56 -10.01
C GLY A 461 -12.87 -6.56 -11.37
N VAL A 462 -12.16 -6.77 -12.48
CA VAL A 462 -12.75 -6.97 -13.81
C VAL A 462 -12.23 -8.28 -14.42
N LEU A 463 -13.15 -9.19 -14.79
CA LEU A 463 -12.80 -10.38 -15.56
C LEU A 463 -12.49 -9.99 -17.02
N SER A 464 -11.29 -10.31 -17.49
CA SER A 464 -10.91 -10.18 -18.90
C SER A 464 -10.64 -11.56 -19.49
N PHE A 465 -11.20 -11.84 -20.67
CA PHE A 465 -11.03 -13.09 -21.41
C PHE A 465 -10.04 -12.87 -22.56
N HIS A 466 -9.02 -13.72 -22.68
CA HIS A 466 -8.16 -13.79 -23.86
C HIS A 466 -8.17 -15.20 -24.43
N VAL A 467 -8.47 -15.28 -25.73
CA VAL A 467 -8.38 -16.51 -26.53
C VAL A 467 -7.14 -16.36 -27.40
N CYS A 468 -6.12 -17.18 -27.16
CA CYS A 468 -5.04 -17.38 -28.14
C CYS A 468 -5.48 -18.48 -29.09
N VAL A 469 -5.53 -18.16 -30.39
CA VAL A 469 -5.78 -19.11 -31.49
C VAL A 469 -4.53 -19.91 -31.78
#